data_AF-A0A3D1KRJ2-F1
#
_entry.id   AF-A0A3D1KRJ2-F1
#
_cell.length_a   1.000
_cell.length_b   1.000
_cell.length_c   1.000
_cell.angle_alpha   90.00
_cell.angle_beta   90.00
_cell.angle_gamma   90.00
#
_symmetry.space_group_name_H-M   'P 1'
#
loop_
_entity.id
_entity.type
_entity.pdbx_description
1 polymer ?
#
loop_
_entity_poly.entity_id
_entity_poly.type
_entity_poly.pdbx_seq_one_letter_code
_entity_poly.pdbx_strand_id
1 'polypeptide(L)'
;MKKLSLILIGLLLIPTLFLTSCDKGDDTLVVSVPAQKLMVDYMLANNLDINNILTSTDGVSFVAAPPADADLQTFLNKYYIIDIRSAADYATSHISGAKNVAFANILAEGTAAGTKPVLVVCYTGQTACYATALLRMSGFKNTQALKWGMSGWNSATAGSWNNAIGNSANGHSNWSYDAAPTNMVFTKPVISSLSTDGATILKNRIELVISEGFKTAKGSDVLATPSNYFVNNFFSAADYSAFGHIKGAYRINPLTLADNSYLGLDPAAKVVTYCYTGQTSAVITACLRVLGYDAYSLSFGMNGMYNNNTAWTSNKWSSTVSKNLPVVQ
;
A
#
# COMPACT_ATOMS: atom_id res chain seq x y z
N MET A 1 -40.03 68.66 52.80
CA MET A 1 -41.41 68.17 53.04
C MET A 1 -41.78 67.20 51.93
N LYS A 2 -42.16 65.95 52.29
CA LYS A 2 -42.86 64.94 51.47
C LYS A 2 -42.09 64.41 50.25
N LYS A 3 -42.16 63.14 49.84
CA LYS A 3 -42.56 61.84 50.39
C LYS A 3 -42.10 60.83 49.32
N LEU A 4 -41.63 59.67 49.78
CA LEU A 4 -41.58 58.41 49.03
C LEU A 4 -42.94 58.10 48.37
N SER A 5 -42.96 57.52 47.17
CA SER A 5 -43.64 56.22 46.92
C SER A 5 -43.50 55.73 45.46
N LEU A 6 -43.32 54.41 45.35
CA LEU A 6 -43.28 53.52 44.19
C LEU A 6 -44.56 53.58 43.31
N ILE A 7 -44.47 53.10 42.05
CA ILE A 7 -45.36 52.07 41.46
C ILE A 7 -44.73 51.44 40.19
N LEU A 8 -44.99 50.13 40.07
CA LEU A 8 -44.56 49.09 39.14
C LEU A 8 -45.12 49.17 37.69
N ILE A 9 -44.33 48.62 36.76
CA ILE A 9 -44.66 47.76 35.59
C ILE A 9 -45.53 48.32 34.46
N GLY A 10 -44.91 48.44 33.28
CA GLY A 10 -45.57 48.46 31.97
C GLY A 10 -44.63 47.89 30.90
N LEU A 11 -44.94 46.67 30.47
CA LEU A 11 -44.30 45.85 29.43
C LEU A 11 -44.13 46.56 28.08
N LEU A 12 -43.13 46.08 27.32
CA LEU A 12 -43.04 46.07 25.84
C LEU A 12 -42.84 47.41 25.13
N LEU A 13 -41.63 47.63 24.60
CA LEU A 13 -41.36 47.86 23.18
C LEU A 13 -39.87 48.17 22.97
N ILE A 14 -39.14 47.19 22.43
CA ILE A 14 -37.81 47.36 21.85
C ILE A 14 -37.99 48.10 20.51
N PRO A 15 -37.14 49.09 20.21
CA PRO A 15 -36.43 49.00 18.93
C PRO A 15 -34.92 49.11 19.14
N THR A 16 -34.25 48.02 18.74
CA THR A 16 -32.83 47.88 18.48
C THR A 16 -32.33 49.01 17.56
N LEU A 17 -31.48 49.88 18.08
CA LEU A 17 -30.70 50.84 17.28
C LEU A 17 -29.22 50.42 17.25
N PHE A 18 -28.81 49.95 16.07
CA PHE A 18 -27.53 50.14 15.40
C PHE A 18 -26.24 50.23 16.25
N LEU A 19 -25.59 49.08 16.40
CA LEU A 19 -24.12 49.00 16.46
C LEU A 19 -23.63 48.34 15.18
N THR A 20 -23.44 49.13 14.12
CA THR A 20 -22.72 48.69 12.92
C THR A 20 -21.23 48.73 13.22
N SER A 21 -20.71 47.64 13.78
CA SER A 21 -19.27 47.36 13.73
C SER A 21 -18.93 46.94 12.31
N CYS A 22 -18.32 47.86 11.54
CA CYS A 22 -17.64 47.51 10.31
C CYS A 22 -16.36 46.73 10.66
N ASP A 23 -16.51 45.44 10.97
CA ASP A 23 -15.43 44.49 10.76
C ASP A 23 -15.45 44.14 9.27
N LYS A 24 -14.64 44.84 8.48
CA LYS A 24 -14.24 44.35 7.16
C LYS A 24 -13.22 43.25 7.42
N GLY A 25 -13.74 42.07 7.78
CA GLY A 25 -13.05 40.81 7.60
C GLY A 25 -12.82 40.63 6.11
N ASP A 26 -11.73 41.22 5.62
CA ASP A 26 -11.08 40.76 4.39
C ASP A 26 -10.35 39.47 4.77
N ASP A 27 -11.13 38.43 5.08
CA ASP A 27 -10.66 37.06 5.05
C ASP A 27 -10.31 36.80 3.59
N THR A 28 -9.12 37.21 3.18
CA THR A 28 -8.50 36.71 1.97
C THR A 28 -8.48 35.21 2.14
N LEU A 29 -9.44 34.53 1.51
CA LEU A 29 -9.43 33.09 1.33
C LEU A 29 -8.16 32.80 0.55
N VAL A 30 -7.07 32.53 1.27
CA VAL A 30 -5.87 31.98 0.67
C VAL A 30 -6.30 30.62 0.16
N VAL A 31 -6.58 30.53 -1.15
CA VAL A 31 -6.82 29.27 -1.83
C VAL A 31 -5.50 28.51 -1.78
N SER A 32 -5.24 27.82 -0.68
CA SER A 32 -4.07 26.98 -0.51
C SER A 32 -4.21 25.78 -1.42
N VAL A 33 -3.20 25.50 -2.25
CA VAL A 33 -3.17 24.30 -3.09
C VAL A 33 -3.33 23.07 -2.19
N PRO A 34 -4.25 22.13 -2.46
CA PRO A 34 -4.44 20.96 -1.62
C PRO A 34 -3.14 20.16 -1.44
N ALA A 35 -2.84 19.75 -0.20
CA ALA A 35 -1.61 19.04 0.14
C ALA A 35 -1.38 17.78 -0.71
N GLN A 36 -2.45 17.04 -1.01
CA GLN A 36 -2.39 15.87 -1.88
C GLN A 36 -1.86 16.24 -3.28
N LYS A 37 -2.31 17.36 -3.84
CA LYS A 37 -1.86 17.82 -5.16
C LYS A 37 -0.37 18.18 -5.14
N LEU A 38 0.07 18.95 -4.14
CA LEU A 38 1.47 19.33 -3.97
C LEU A 38 2.38 18.09 -3.89
N MET A 39 1.96 17.09 -3.13
CA MET A 39 2.68 15.82 -3.00
C MET A 39 2.73 15.05 -4.33
N VAL A 40 1.59 14.89 -5.02
CA VAL A 40 1.53 14.18 -6.31
C VAL A 40 2.36 14.89 -7.38
N ASP A 41 2.30 16.22 -7.45
CA ASP A 41 3.12 17.02 -8.37
C ASP A 41 4.62 16.78 -8.10
N TYR A 42 5.03 16.78 -6.83
CA TYR A 42 6.41 16.44 -6.44
C TYR A 42 6.78 15.00 -6.83
N MET A 43 5.91 14.04 -6.56
CA MET A 43 6.14 12.63 -6.92
C MET A 43 6.38 12.48 -8.43
N LEU A 44 5.52 13.06 -9.26
CA LEU A 44 5.65 13.02 -10.71
C LEU A 44 6.94 13.70 -11.20
N ALA A 45 7.27 14.88 -10.66
CA ALA A 45 8.50 15.59 -10.99
C ALA A 45 9.78 14.80 -10.63
N ASN A 46 9.69 13.84 -9.71
CA ASN A 46 10.80 13.01 -9.24
C ASN A 46 10.69 11.55 -9.73
N ASN A 47 9.91 11.28 -10.77
CA ASN A 47 9.73 9.93 -11.35
C ASN A 47 9.18 8.89 -10.36
N LEU A 48 8.36 9.31 -9.38
CA LEU A 48 7.74 8.44 -8.37
C LEU A 48 6.30 8.04 -8.73
N ASP A 49 5.99 7.96 -10.02
CA ASP A 49 4.74 7.35 -10.46
C ASP A 49 4.71 5.86 -10.09
N ILE A 50 3.52 5.27 -9.89
CA ILE A 50 3.33 3.91 -9.35
C ILE A 50 3.97 2.85 -10.27
N ASN A 51 3.94 3.05 -11.58
CA ASN A 51 4.68 2.21 -12.54
C ASN A 51 6.20 2.27 -12.29
N ASN A 52 6.74 3.42 -11.92
CA ASN A 52 8.15 3.59 -11.58
C ASN A 52 8.51 3.01 -10.20
N ILE A 53 7.54 2.99 -9.27
CA ILE A 53 7.68 2.26 -8.00
C ILE A 53 7.71 0.75 -8.25
N LEU A 54 6.95 0.24 -9.21
CA LEU A 54 6.99 -1.16 -9.63
C LEU A 54 8.28 -1.48 -10.42
N THR A 55 8.70 -0.63 -11.34
CA THR A 55 9.92 -0.81 -12.13
C THR A 55 10.65 0.51 -12.21
N SER A 56 11.84 0.60 -11.60
CA SER A 56 12.56 1.89 -11.54
C SER A 56 12.87 2.44 -12.94
N THR A 57 13.19 3.72 -13.01
CA THR A 57 13.68 4.36 -14.26
C THR A 57 14.94 3.70 -14.82
N ASP A 58 15.68 2.95 -13.99
CA ASP A 58 16.84 2.16 -14.41
C ASP A 58 16.44 0.75 -14.93
N GLY A 59 15.14 0.46 -15.03
CA GLY A 59 14.61 -0.84 -15.44
C GLY A 59 14.61 -1.91 -14.34
N VAL A 60 14.79 -1.52 -13.07
CA VAL A 60 14.88 -2.49 -11.96
C VAL A 60 13.50 -2.78 -11.36
N SER A 61 13.02 -4.02 -11.53
CA SER A 61 11.79 -4.51 -10.92
C SER A 61 11.82 -4.43 -9.40
N PHE A 62 10.68 -4.10 -8.77
CA PHE A 62 10.49 -4.06 -7.31
C PHE A 62 10.74 -5.40 -6.63
N VAL A 63 10.81 -6.49 -7.39
CA VAL A 63 11.03 -7.84 -6.88
C VAL A 63 12.24 -8.48 -7.55
N ALA A 64 13.05 -9.18 -6.75
CA ALA A 64 14.14 -10.03 -7.20
C ALA A 64 13.81 -11.48 -6.87
N ALA A 65 13.90 -12.39 -7.85
CA ALA A 65 13.79 -13.82 -7.56
C ALA A 65 15.01 -14.31 -6.76
N PRO A 66 14.86 -15.32 -5.88
CA PRO A 66 16.01 -16.04 -5.35
C PRO A 66 16.90 -16.55 -6.51
N PRO A 67 18.23 -16.47 -6.37
CA PRO A 67 19.16 -16.87 -7.43
C PRO A 67 19.15 -18.39 -7.63
N ALA A 68 19.77 -18.86 -8.73
CA ALA A 68 20.23 -20.23 -8.81
C ALA A 68 21.47 -20.42 -7.91
N ASP A 69 21.76 -21.65 -7.49
CA ASP A 69 22.88 -21.95 -6.59
C ASP A 69 24.23 -21.44 -7.14
N ALA A 70 24.45 -21.57 -8.45
CA ALA A 70 25.66 -21.11 -9.13
C ALA A 70 25.86 -19.58 -9.06
N ASP A 71 24.78 -18.82 -8.91
CA ASP A 71 24.78 -17.35 -8.88
C ASP A 71 24.71 -16.78 -7.46
N LEU A 72 24.68 -17.65 -6.43
CA LEU A 72 24.43 -17.24 -5.04
C LEU A 72 25.40 -16.17 -4.56
N GLN A 73 26.71 -16.37 -4.75
CA GLN A 73 27.70 -15.41 -4.27
C GLN A 73 27.58 -14.05 -4.97
N THR A 74 27.32 -14.05 -6.29
CA THR A 74 27.08 -12.84 -7.08
C THR A 74 25.85 -12.10 -6.59
N PHE A 75 24.77 -12.83 -6.30
CA PHE A 75 23.53 -12.29 -5.75
C PHE A 75 23.77 -11.64 -4.37
N LEU A 76 24.43 -12.34 -3.44
CA LEU A 76 24.72 -11.82 -2.11
C LEU A 76 25.61 -10.57 -2.16
N ASN A 77 26.62 -10.56 -3.03
CA ASN A 77 27.53 -9.43 -3.17
C ASN A 77 26.85 -8.18 -3.74
N LYS A 78 25.81 -8.37 -4.58
CA LYS A 78 25.04 -7.28 -5.21
C LYS A 78 24.27 -6.45 -4.18
N TYR A 79 23.67 -7.07 -3.17
CA TYR A 79 22.67 -6.41 -2.33
C TYR A 79 23.22 -5.99 -0.96
N TYR A 80 22.59 -4.95 -0.41
CA TYR A 80 22.54 -4.74 1.03
C TYR A 80 21.24 -5.39 1.55
N ILE A 81 21.35 -6.50 2.27
CA ILE A 81 20.19 -7.33 2.61
C ILE A 81 19.65 -6.94 3.99
N ILE A 82 18.38 -6.54 4.05
CA ILE A 82 17.68 -6.26 5.30
C ILE A 82 16.58 -7.32 5.51
N ASP A 83 16.58 -7.95 6.67
CA ASP A 83 15.56 -8.91 7.08
C ASP A 83 14.64 -8.26 8.10
N ILE A 84 13.39 -8.04 7.70
CA ILE A 84 12.38 -7.36 8.51
C ILE A 84 11.49 -8.32 9.31
N ARG A 85 11.87 -9.59 9.41
CA ARG A 85 11.22 -10.56 10.31
C ARG A 85 11.56 -10.28 11.77
N SER A 86 10.90 -11.02 12.67
CA SER A 86 11.23 -10.99 14.08
C SER A 86 12.70 -11.38 14.32
N ALA A 87 13.30 -10.83 15.38
CA ALA A 87 14.66 -11.18 15.76
C ALA A 87 14.82 -12.69 16.06
N ALA A 88 13.78 -13.32 16.62
CA ALA A 88 13.77 -14.75 16.91
C ALA A 88 13.82 -15.62 15.64
N ASP A 89 13.01 -15.28 14.63
CA ASP A 89 12.99 -16.01 13.36
C ASP A 89 14.25 -15.79 12.54
N TYR A 90 14.82 -14.58 12.61
CA TYR A 90 16.12 -14.27 12.02
C TYR A 90 17.24 -15.09 12.67
N ALA A 91 17.30 -15.13 14.00
CA ALA A 91 18.29 -15.90 14.75
C ALA A 91 18.13 -17.42 14.59
N THR A 92 16.95 -17.91 14.21
CA THR A 92 16.75 -19.32 13.90
C THR A 92 17.32 -19.67 12.53
N SER A 93 17.05 -18.84 11.52
CA SER A 93 17.62 -19.00 10.18
C SER A 93 17.48 -17.72 9.36
N HIS A 94 18.55 -17.26 8.72
CA HIS A 94 18.52 -16.08 7.84
C HIS A 94 19.49 -16.21 6.65
N ILE A 95 19.38 -15.29 5.69
CA ILE A 95 20.29 -15.22 4.53
C ILE A 95 21.64 -14.70 4.99
N SER A 96 22.74 -15.32 4.54
CA SER A 96 24.09 -14.86 4.85
C SER A 96 24.30 -13.38 4.47
N GLY A 97 24.85 -12.60 5.39
CA GLY A 97 25.07 -11.17 5.23
C GLY A 97 23.82 -10.29 5.40
N ALA A 98 22.65 -10.86 5.68
CA ALA A 98 21.46 -10.08 6.02
C ALA A 98 21.58 -9.46 7.41
N LYS A 99 21.03 -8.25 7.59
CA LYS A 99 20.91 -7.60 8.88
C LYS A 99 19.44 -7.61 9.34
N ASN A 100 19.18 -8.02 10.58
CA ASN A 100 17.82 -7.93 11.13
C ASN A 100 17.46 -6.49 11.47
N VAL A 101 16.35 -6.01 10.92
CA VAL A 101 15.92 -4.62 11.04
C VAL A 101 14.42 -4.56 11.24
N ALA A 102 13.97 -4.02 12.37
CA ALA A 102 12.55 -3.81 12.61
C ALA A 102 11.93 -2.93 11.50
N PHE A 103 10.71 -3.24 11.07
CA PHE A 103 10.03 -2.50 10.00
C PHE A 103 9.97 -0.98 10.22
N ALA A 104 9.85 -0.53 11.47
CA ALA A 104 9.85 0.89 11.83
C ALA A 104 11.17 1.61 11.47
N ASN A 105 12.28 0.88 11.33
CA ASN A 105 13.62 1.42 11.13
C ASN A 105 14.11 1.33 9.67
N ILE A 106 13.27 0.90 8.73
CA ILE A 106 13.71 0.64 7.34
C ILE A 106 14.32 1.88 6.66
N LEU A 107 13.83 3.10 6.93
CA LEU A 107 14.36 4.31 6.28
C LEU A 107 15.77 4.66 6.75
N ALA A 108 15.99 4.54 8.06
CA ALA A 108 17.31 4.73 8.66
C ALA A 108 18.29 3.69 8.11
N GLU A 109 17.85 2.44 8.01
CA GLU A 109 18.67 1.36 7.46
C GLU A 109 18.95 1.52 5.96
N GLY A 110 17.97 1.96 5.17
CA GLY A 110 18.16 2.23 3.75
C GLY A 110 19.29 3.23 3.52
N THR A 111 19.40 4.24 4.38
CA THR A 111 20.51 5.22 4.33
C THR A 111 21.86 4.56 4.58
N ALA A 112 21.93 3.58 5.48
CA ALA A 112 23.16 2.85 5.79
C ALA A 112 23.63 1.94 4.64
N ALA A 113 22.76 1.58 3.69
CA ALA A 113 23.11 0.77 2.52
C ALA A 113 24.04 1.50 1.53
N GLY A 114 24.13 2.83 1.61
CA GLY A 114 24.96 3.65 0.72
C GLY A 114 24.54 3.48 -0.74
N THR A 115 25.47 3.04 -1.59
CA THR A 115 25.24 2.86 -3.04
C THR A 115 24.74 1.47 -3.42
N LYS A 116 24.74 0.50 -2.49
CA LYS A 116 24.25 -0.84 -2.78
C LYS A 116 22.72 -0.84 -2.87
N PRO A 117 22.12 -1.54 -3.86
CA PRO A 117 20.68 -1.75 -3.87
C PRO A 117 20.26 -2.53 -2.63
N VAL A 118 19.21 -2.07 -1.95
CA VAL A 118 18.65 -2.76 -0.79
C VAL A 118 17.81 -3.94 -1.26
N LEU A 119 18.02 -5.12 -0.67
CA LEU A 119 17.12 -6.27 -0.79
C LEU A 119 16.36 -6.44 0.52
N VAL A 120 15.04 -6.24 0.50
CA VAL A 120 14.18 -6.44 1.66
C VAL A 120 13.69 -7.88 1.69
N VAL A 121 13.80 -8.52 2.85
CA VAL A 121 13.40 -9.90 3.08
C VAL A 121 12.37 -9.94 4.21
N CYS A 122 11.29 -10.67 3.99
CA CYS A 122 10.35 -11.05 5.05
C CYS A 122 9.97 -12.53 4.90
N TYR A 123 8.96 -13.01 5.63
CA TYR A 123 8.51 -14.40 5.54
C TYR A 123 8.03 -14.79 4.12
N THR A 124 7.15 -13.97 3.53
CA THR A 124 6.38 -14.33 2.32
C THR A 124 6.64 -13.44 1.11
N GLY A 125 7.46 -12.40 1.28
CA GLY A 125 7.71 -11.35 0.28
C GLY A 125 6.68 -10.22 0.30
N GLN A 126 5.51 -10.38 0.93
CA GLN A 126 4.44 -9.37 0.89
C GLN A 126 4.80 -8.10 1.67
N THR A 127 5.16 -8.22 2.95
CA THR A 127 5.62 -7.06 3.76
C THR A 127 6.92 -6.46 3.22
N ALA A 128 7.79 -7.28 2.62
CA ALA A 128 9.01 -6.80 1.96
C ALA A 128 8.70 -5.94 0.72
N CYS A 129 7.69 -6.32 -0.08
CA CYS A 129 7.22 -5.51 -1.20
C CYS A 129 6.59 -4.19 -0.72
N TYR A 130 5.83 -4.22 0.38
CA TYR A 130 5.31 -3.03 1.04
C TYR A 130 6.43 -2.07 1.48
N ALA A 131 7.44 -2.59 2.19
CA ALA A 131 8.63 -1.83 2.59
C ALA A 131 9.42 -1.28 1.38
N THR A 132 9.56 -2.08 0.33
CA THR A 132 10.27 -1.70 -0.90
C THR A 132 9.64 -0.48 -1.55
N ALA A 133 8.31 -0.41 -1.60
CA ALA A 133 7.60 0.76 -2.14
C ALA A 133 7.89 2.04 -1.33
N LEU A 134 7.87 1.93 0.00
CA LEU A 134 8.15 3.04 0.91
C LEU A 134 9.61 3.52 0.79
N LEU A 135 10.56 2.58 0.69
CA LEU A 135 11.97 2.89 0.44
C LEU A 135 12.17 3.57 -0.93
N ARG A 136 11.53 3.06 -1.99
CA ARG A 136 11.60 3.67 -3.33
C ARG A 136 11.05 5.10 -3.33
N MET A 137 9.89 5.34 -2.71
CA MET A 137 9.33 6.68 -2.55
C MET A 137 10.19 7.60 -1.66
N SER A 138 11.07 7.02 -0.82
CA SER A 138 12.03 7.76 0.01
C SER A 138 13.39 7.98 -0.65
N GLY A 139 13.54 7.62 -1.94
CA GLY A 139 14.76 7.86 -2.73
C GLY A 139 15.62 6.63 -3.00
N PHE A 140 15.32 5.46 -2.42
CA PHE A 140 16.06 4.21 -2.67
C PHE A 140 15.54 3.49 -3.92
N LYS A 141 15.66 4.14 -5.09
CA LYS A 141 14.98 3.76 -6.35
C LYS A 141 15.14 2.30 -6.78
N ASN A 142 16.29 1.68 -6.52
CA ASN A 142 16.62 0.32 -6.96
C ASN A 142 16.46 -0.73 -5.85
N THR A 143 15.75 -0.39 -4.76
CA THR A 143 15.37 -1.36 -3.72
C THR A 143 14.52 -2.47 -4.34
N GLN A 144 14.74 -3.72 -3.94
CA GLN A 144 13.94 -4.86 -4.37
C GLN A 144 13.49 -5.66 -3.14
N ALA A 145 12.33 -6.30 -3.22
CA ALA A 145 11.90 -7.33 -2.29
C ALA A 145 12.35 -8.71 -2.80
N LEU A 146 12.71 -9.61 -1.89
CA LEU A 146 12.92 -11.00 -2.25
C LEU A 146 11.58 -11.67 -2.60
N LYS A 147 11.45 -12.15 -3.84
CA LYS A 147 10.25 -12.85 -4.31
C LYS A 147 9.98 -14.04 -3.39
N TRP A 148 8.75 -14.11 -2.89
CA TRP A 148 8.30 -15.14 -1.95
C TRP A 148 8.93 -15.09 -0.55
N GLY A 149 9.80 -14.12 -0.26
CA GLY A 149 10.50 -14.01 1.01
C GLY A 149 11.35 -15.23 1.33
N MET A 150 11.55 -15.49 2.62
CA MET A 150 12.31 -16.66 3.09
C MET A 150 11.71 -17.98 2.60
N SER A 151 10.38 -18.07 2.49
CA SER A 151 9.75 -19.29 1.96
C SER A 151 10.29 -19.69 0.58
N GLY A 152 10.55 -18.73 -0.31
CA GLY A 152 11.16 -19.01 -1.61
C GLY A 152 12.66 -19.29 -1.54
N TRP A 153 13.33 -18.84 -0.48
CA TRP A 153 14.75 -19.07 -0.25
C TRP A 153 15.04 -20.51 0.16
N ASN A 154 14.39 -21.00 1.22
CA ASN A 154 14.63 -22.32 1.77
C ASN A 154 13.33 -23.00 2.24
N SER A 155 13.15 -24.28 1.90
CA SER A 155 11.90 -25.02 2.18
C SER A 155 11.62 -25.18 3.67
N ALA A 156 12.64 -25.18 4.54
CA ALA A 156 12.47 -25.18 5.99
C ALA A 156 11.70 -23.94 6.50
N THR A 157 11.69 -22.85 5.72
CA THR A 157 10.98 -21.60 6.03
C THR A 157 9.72 -21.39 5.19
N ALA A 158 9.29 -22.41 4.44
CA ALA A 158 8.15 -22.34 3.52
C ALA A 158 6.78 -22.40 4.22
N GLY A 159 6.73 -22.64 5.53
CA GLY A 159 5.47 -22.80 6.28
C GLY A 159 4.49 -21.64 6.12
N SER A 160 4.98 -20.40 6.06
CA SER A 160 4.13 -19.21 5.89
C SER A 160 3.34 -19.20 4.58
N TRP A 161 3.89 -19.76 3.50
CA TRP A 161 3.18 -19.89 2.23
C TRP A 161 2.40 -21.22 2.14
N ASN A 162 2.99 -22.33 2.58
CA ASN A 162 2.34 -23.65 2.55
C ASN A 162 1.01 -23.66 3.31
N ASN A 163 0.95 -22.94 4.44
CA ASN A 163 -0.24 -22.86 5.27
C ASN A 163 -1.27 -21.82 4.79
N ALA A 164 -0.93 -21.01 3.78
CA ALA A 164 -1.72 -19.86 3.37
C ALA A 164 -2.33 -19.97 1.98
N ILE A 165 -1.94 -20.97 1.18
CA ILE A 165 -2.65 -21.28 -0.07
C ILE A 165 -4.07 -21.78 0.24
N GLY A 166 -5.03 -21.45 -0.62
CA GLY A 166 -6.44 -21.76 -0.37
C GLY A 166 -7.27 -21.87 -1.64
N ASN A 167 -8.47 -22.43 -1.49
CA ASN A 167 -9.41 -22.68 -2.59
C ASN A 167 -10.85 -22.24 -2.23
N SER A 168 -11.00 -21.28 -1.32
CA SER A 168 -12.31 -20.82 -0.84
C SER A 168 -13.18 -20.19 -1.92
N ALA A 169 -12.58 -19.74 -3.03
CA ALA A 169 -13.30 -19.22 -4.18
C ALA A 169 -13.94 -20.31 -5.06
N ASN A 170 -13.45 -21.55 -5.00
CA ASN A 170 -13.98 -22.62 -5.83
C ASN A 170 -15.45 -22.91 -5.50
N GLY A 171 -16.34 -22.66 -6.46
CA GLY A 171 -17.79 -22.83 -6.28
C GLY A 171 -18.45 -21.79 -5.38
N HIS A 172 -17.75 -20.73 -4.95
CA HIS A 172 -18.34 -19.69 -4.13
C HIS A 172 -19.26 -18.79 -4.97
N SER A 173 -20.44 -18.45 -4.45
CA SER A 173 -21.42 -17.56 -5.10
C SER A 173 -20.95 -16.13 -5.39
N ASN A 174 -19.82 -15.72 -4.79
CA ASN A 174 -19.20 -14.41 -4.96
C ASN A 174 -17.88 -14.52 -5.75
N TRP A 175 -17.62 -15.66 -6.38
CA TRP A 175 -16.61 -15.77 -7.43
C TRP A 175 -17.31 -15.67 -8.78
N SER A 176 -16.88 -14.73 -9.62
CA SER A 176 -17.50 -14.43 -10.91
C SER A 176 -16.49 -14.48 -12.05
N TYR A 177 -17.01 -14.63 -13.26
CA TYR A 177 -16.30 -14.56 -14.54
C TYR A 177 -16.88 -13.44 -15.44
N ASP A 178 -17.75 -12.60 -14.88
CA ASP A 178 -18.38 -11.49 -15.59
C ASP A 178 -17.35 -10.44 -16.03
N ALA A 179 -17.75 -9.56 -16.94
CA ALA A 179 -16.92 -8.40 -17.28
C ALA A 179 -16.69 -7.50 -16.04
N ALA A 180 -15.51 -6.88 -15.97
CA ALA A 180 -15.24 -5.89 -14.93
C ALA A 180 -16.25 -4.72 -15.02
N PRO A 181 -16.70 -4.17 -13.87
CA PRO A 181 -17.49 -2.94 -13.87
C PRO A 181 -16.77 -1.80 -14.60
N THR A 182 -17.53 -0.86 -15.16
CA THR A 182 -16.96 0.36 -15.75
C THR A 182 -16.28 1.18 -14.66
N ASN A 183 -15.00 1.54 -14.86
CA ASN A 183 -14.27 2.36 -13.91
C ASN A 183 -14.92 3.75 -13.78
N MET A 184 -15.18 4.16 -12.55
CA MET A 184 -15.65 5.51 -12.23
C MET A 184 -14.47 6.47 -12.09
N VAL A 185 -14.74 7.76 -11.92
CA VAL A 185 -13.73 8.77 -11.56
C VAL A 185 -14.19 9.44 -10.26
N PHE A 186 -13.40 9.27 -9.21
CA PHE A 186 -13.65 9.84 -7.89
C PHE A 186 -12.81 11.08 -7.63
N THR A 187 -13.13 11.79 -6.54
CA THR A 187 -12.30 12.87 -6.03
C THR A 187 -10.99 12.35 -5.45
N LYS A 188 -9.98 13.20 -5.36
CA LYS A 188 -8.72 12.89 -4.68
C LYS A 188 -8.97 12.66 -3.18
N PRO A 189 -8.24 11.74 -2.51
CA PRO A 189 -8.24 11.68 -1.05
C PRO A 189 -7.79 13.01 -0.45
N VAL A 190 -8.39 13.38 0.68
CA VAL A 190 -8.02 14.59 1.42
C VAL A 190 -6.86 14.26 2.36
N ILE A 191 -5.77 15.01 2.24
CA ILE A 191 -4.64 14.97 3.17
C ILE A 191 -4.59 16.30 3.91
N SER A 192 -4.64 16.24 5.24
CA SER A 192 -4.41 17.43 6.08
C SER A 192 -2.91 17.62 6.29
N SER A 193 -2.40 18.80 5.95
CA SER A 193 -1.00 19.20 6.18
C SER A 193 -0.93 20.72 6.25
N LEU A 194 -0.08 21.23 7.14
CA LEU A 194 0.27 22.66 7.19
C LEU A 194 1.44 23.01 6.26
N SER A 195 2.15 22.00 5.74
CA SER A 195 3.23 22.21 4.79
C SER A 195 2.70 22.52 3.39
N THR A 196 3.34 23.45 2.70
CA THR A 196 3.14 23.75 1.27
C THR A 196 4.22 23.13 0.38
N ASP A 197 5.16 22.38 0.95
CA ASP A 197 6.21 21.67 0.21
C ASP A 197 5.84 20.20 -0.02
N GLY A 198 5.74 19.81 -1.29
CA GLY A 198 5.37 18.46 -1.71
C GLY A 198 6.33 17.37 -1.20
N ALA A 199 7.63 17.67 -1.10
CA ALA A 199 8.62 16.72 -0.60
C ALA A 199 8.40 16.43 0.90
N THR A 200 8.20 17.48 1.70
CA THR A 200 7.89 17.37 3.12
C THR A 200 6.58 16.63 3.35
N ILE A 201 5.54 16.90 2.55
CA ILE A 201 4.26 16.18 2.64
C ILE A 201 4.48 14.69 2.36
N LEU A 202 5.19 14.35 1.27
CA LEU A 202 5.50 12.95 0.92
C LEU A 202 6.22 12.23 2.07
N LYS A 203 7.28 12.86 2.61
CA LYS A 203 8.05 12.30 3.72
C LYS A 203 7.16 12.00 4.93
N ASN A 204 6.35 12.97 5.35
CA ASN A 204 5.44 12.82 6.49
C ASN A 204 4.40 11.70 6.26
N ARG A 205 3.89 11.57 5.02
CA ARG A 205 2.99 10.48 4.64
C ARG A 205 3.68 9.12 4.72
N ILE A 206 4.91 9.00 4.24
CA ILE A 206 5.66 7.74 4.32
C ILE A 206 5.91 7.34 5.78
N GLU A 207 6.36 8.28 6.62
CA GLU A 207 6.62 8.03 8.05
C GLU A 207 5.35 7.61 8.80
N LEU A 208 4.22 8.29 8.55
CA LEU A 208 2.93 7.87 9.10
C LEU A 208 2.58 6.45 8.67
N VAL A 209 2.67 6.16 7.37
CA VAL A 209 2.33 4.84 6.82
C VAL A 209 3.24 3.73 7.37
N ILE A 210 4.52 4.02 7.65
CA ILE A 210 5.41 3.11 8.36
C ILE A 210 4.93 2.86 9.79
N SER A 211 4.58 3.91 10.52
CA SER A 211 4.13 3.80 11.91
C SER A 211 2.83 3.00 12.06
N GLU A 212 1.93 3.08 11.06
CA GLU A 212 0.68 2.34 11.03
C GLU A 212 0.87 0.86 10.61
N GLY A 213 2.04 0.49 10.10
CA GLY A 213 2.36 -0.87 9.65
C GLY A 213 1.60 -1.33 8.40
N PHE A 214 1.92 -2.51 7.86
CA PHE A 214 1.27 -3.02 6.66
C PHE A 214 -0.18 -3.46 6.92
N LYS A 215 -1.14 -2.81 6.26
CA LYS A 215 -2.57 -3.15 6.31
C LYS A 215 -2.93 -4.24 5.29
N THR A 216 -3.57 -5.31 5.77
CA THR A 216 -4.02 -6.43 4.95
C THR A 216 -5.47 -6.82 5.21
N ALA A 217 -6.12 -7.38 4.21
CA ALA A 217 -7.44 -8.00 4.33
C ALA A 217 -7.34 -9.51 4.05
N LYS A 218 -8.07 -10.33 4.82
CA LYS A 218 -8.13 -11.78 4.58
C LYS A 218 -9.07 -12.07 3.42
N GLY A 219 -8.60 -12.86 2.46
CA GLY A 219 -9.34 -13.13 1.24
C GLY A 219 -10.71 -13.78 1.44
N SER A 220 -10.83 -14.69 2.41
CA SER A 220 -12.12 -15.30 2.78
C SER A 220 -13.16 -14.28 3.23
N ASP A 221 -12.73 -13.24 3.94
CA ASP A 221 -13.63 -12.26 4.55
C ASP A 221 -14.13 -11.27 3.48
N VAL A 222 -13.25 -10.90 2.55
CA VAL A 222 -13.60 -10.10 1.36
C VAL A 222 -14.54 -10.88 0.44
N LEU A 223 -14.30 -12.18 0.22
CA LEU A 223 -15.14 -13.02 -0.62
C LEU A 223 -16.52 -13.29 0.00
N ALA A 224 -16.60 -13.44 1.32
CA ALA A 224 -17.87 -13.65 2.01
C ALA A 224 -18.79 -12.43 1.88
N THR A 225 -18.25 -11.20 1.92
CA THR A 225 -19.05 -9.97 1.88
C THR A 225 -18.36 -8.87 1.07
N PRO A 226 -18.26 -9.01 -0.27
CA PRO A 226 -17.50 -8.08 -1.11
C PRO A 226 -18.06 -6.67 -1.10
N SER A 227 -19.36 -6.50 -0.83
CA SER A 227 -20.02 -5.19 -0.72
C SER A 227 -19.50 -4.30 0.41
N ASN A 228 -18.73 -4.85 1.36
CA ASN A 228 -18.10 -4.06 2.43
C ASN A 228 -16.82 -3.34 1.97
N TYR A 229 -16.39 -3.56 0.72
CA TYR A 229 -15.10 -3.12 0.22
C TYR A 229 -15.24 -2.53 -1.18
N PHE A 230 -14.33 -1.60 -1.52
CA PHE A 230 -14.01 -1.33 -2.91
C PHE A 230 -12.91 -2.31 -3.32
N VAL A 231 -13.26 -3.36 -4.06
CA VAL A 231 -12.31 -4.41 -4.47
C VAL A 231 -11.68 -4.05 -5.81
N ASN A 232 -10.36 -3.95 -5.86
CA ASN A 232 -9.59 -3.79 -7.10
C ASN A 232 -8.76 -5.05 -7.39
N ASN A 233 -8.96 -5.65 -8.56
CA ASN A 233 -8.18 -6.77 -9.06
C ASN A 233 -7.11 -6.25 -10.02
N PHE A 234 -5.84 -6.57 -9.71
CA PHE A 234 -4.68 -6.11 -10.47
C PHE A 234 -4.15 -7.12 -11.50
N PHE A 235 -5.01 -7.98 -12.04
CA PHE A 235 -4.65 -8.93 -13.10
C PHE A 235 -4.54 -8.25 -14.47
N SER A 236 -3.96 -8.96 -15.44
CA SER A 236 -4.18 -8.68 -16.85
C SER A 236 -5.67 -8.83 -17.21
N ALA A 237 -6.12 -8.23 -18.33
CA ALA A 237 -7.51 -8.38 -18.75
C ALA A 237 -7.85 -9.84 -19.08
N ALA A 238 -6.91 -10.57 -19.70
CA ALA A 238 -7.05 -11.99 -20.02
C ALA A 238 -7.23 -12.84 -18.75
N ASP A 239 -6.39 -12.62 -17.74
CA ASP A 239 -6.43 -13.39 -16.49
C ASP A 239 -7.67 -13.06 -15.64
N TYR A 240 -8.13 -11.81 -15.67
CA TYR A 240 -9.36 -11.40 -14.99
C TYR A 240 -10.57 -12.22 -15.46
N SER A 241 -10.69 -12.42 -16.78
CA SER A 241 -11.75 -13.24 -17.38
C SER A 241 -11.47 -14.75 -17.26
N ALA A 242 -10.21 -15.19 -17.39
CA ALA A 242 -9.88 -16.61 -17.42
C ALA A 242 -9.91 -17.26 -16.03
N PHE A 243 -9.43 -16.56 -15.00
CA PHE A 243 -9.29 -17.13 -13.65
C PHE A 243 -10.53 -16.92 -12.80
N GLY A 244 -11.38 -15.99 -13.20
CA GLY A 244 -12.43 -15.43 -12.37
C GLY A 244 -11.87 -14.50 -11.29
N HIS A 245 -12.79 -13.88 -10.56
CA HIS A 245 -12.49 -12.80 -9.63
C HIS A 245 -13.60 -12.67 -8.58
N ILE A 246 -13.34 -11.92 -7.51
CA ILE A 246 -14.35 -11.58 -6.53
C ILE A 246 -15.45 -10.75 -7.23
N LYS A 247 -16.70 -11.16 -7.09
CA LYS A 247 -17.85 -10.57 -7.76
C LYS A 247 -17.91 -9.06 -7.51
N GLY A 248 -18.00 -8.29 -8.60
CA GLY A 248 -18.02 -6.82 -8.55
C GLY A 248 -16.64 -6.16 -8.35
N ALA A 249 -15.55 -6.92 -8.35
CA ALA A 249 -14.21 -6.33 -8.33
C ALA A 249 -13.99 -5.46 -9.58
N TYR A 250 -13.43 -4.27 -9.38
CA TYR A 250 -12.97 -3.42 -10.47
C TYR A 250 -11.63 -3.93 -11.01
N ARG A 251 -11.28 -3.49 -12.23
CA ARG A 251 -9.97 -3.73 -12.81
C ARG A 251 -9.33 -2.40 -13.21
N ILE A 252 -8.75 -1.72 -12.22
CA ILE A 252 -8.01 -0.47 -12.42
C ILE A 252 -6.54 -0.83 -12.66
N ASN A 253 -6.22 -1.03 -13.93
CA ASN A 253 -4.88 -1.37 -14.41
C ASN A 253 -4.75 -0.93 -15.88
N PRO A 254 -3.97 0.12 -16.21
CA PRO A 254 -2.98 0.76 -15.35
C PRO A 254 -3.58 1.52 -14.15
N LEU A 255 -2.73 1.76 -13.15
CA LEU A 255 -3.02 2.53 -11.94
C LEU A 255 -1.81 3.43 -11.69
N THR A 256 -1.85 4.62 -12.28
CA THR A 256 -0.75 5.60 -12.30
C THR A 256 -1.24 6.97 -11.88
N LEU A 257 -0.31 7.79 -11.42
CA LEU A 257 -0.53 9.18 -11.07
C LEU A 257 -0.63 10.05 -12.32
N ALA A 258 0.21 9.80 -13.34
CA ALA A 258 0.31 10.66 -14.51
C ALA A 258 -0.98 10.69 -15.34
N ASP A 259 -1.68 9.55 -15.48
CA ASP A 259 -2.94 9.45 -16.21
C ASP A 259 -4.20 9.57 -15.33
N ASN A 260 -4.03 9.83 -14.03
CA ASN A 260 -5.08 9.86 -13.02
C ASN A 260 -5.91 8.57 -12.88
N SER A 261 -5.48 7.42 -13.40
CA SER A 261 -6.22 6.16 -13.26
C SER A 261 -6.38 5.71 -11.80
N TYR A 262 -5.51 6.15 -10.89
CA TYR A 262 -5.69 5.94 -9.44
C TYR A 262 -7.00 6.54 -8.89
N LEU A 263 -7.57 7.55 -9.55
CA LEU A 263 -8.88 8.12 -9.21
C LEU A 263 -10.06 7.19 -9.58
N GLY A 264 -9.78 6.03 -10.19
CA GLY A 264 -10.75 4.95 -10.31
C GLY A 264 -11.13 4.30 -8.98
N LEU A 265 -10.36 4.54 -7.92
CA LEU A 265 -10.59 4.03 -6.59
C LEU A 265 -11.41 5.01 -5.75
N ASP A 266 -12.39 4.51 -5.02
CA ASP A 266 -13.21 5.30 -4.11
C ASP A 266 -12.41 5.69 -2.84
N PRO A 267 -12.13 6.99 -2.61
CA PRO A 267 -11.39 7.45 -1.43
C PRO A 267 -12.19 7.34 -0.12
N ALA A 268 -13.51 7.18 -0.18
CA ALA A 268 -14.38 7.04 1.00
C ALA A 268 -14.57 5.57 1.42
N ALA A 269 -14.16 4.61 0.58
CA ALA A 269 -14.32 3.19 0.84
C ALA A 269 -13.06 2.55 1.45
N LYS A 270 -13.24 1.36 2.04
CA LYS A 270 -12.13 0.44 2.33
C LYS A 270 -11.66 -0.19 1.02
N VAL A 271 -10.54 0.30 0.50
CA VAL A 271 -9.99 -0.17 -0.77
C VAL A 271 -9.18 -1.45 -0.55
N VAL A 272 -9.61 -2.56 -1.15
CA VAL A 272 -8.86 -3.83 -1.10
C VAL A 272 -8.32 -4.13 -2.49
N THR A 273 -6.99 -4.09 -2.64
CA THR A 273 -6.34 -4.49 -3.89
C THR A 273 -5.77 -5.89 -3.77
N TYR A 274 -5.92 -6.72 -4.80
CA TYR A 274 -5.29 -8.04 -4.86
C TYR A 274 -4.68 -8.34 -6.22
N CYS A 275 -3.62 -9.15 -6.19
CA CYS A 275 -2.94 -9.66 -7.38
C CYS A 275 -2.73 -11.18 -7.23
N TYR A 276 -1.82 -11.77 -8.01
CA TYR A 276 -1.57 -13.21 -8.02
C TYR A 276 -1.01 -13.74 -6.68
N THR A 277 -0.12 -12.97 -6.04
CA THR A 277 0.69 -13.42 -4.89
C THR A 277 0.56 -12.54 -3.64
N GLY A 278 -0.18 -11.44 -3.71
CA GLY A 278 -0.18 -10.41 -2.67
C GLY A 278 1.05 -9.48 -2.70
N GLN A 279 2.07 -9.76 -3.52
CA GLN A 279 3.32 -8.96 -3.55
C GLN A 279 3.15 -7.64 -4.32
N THR A 280 2.58 -7.67 -5.53
CA THR A 280 2.27 -6.44 -6.29
C THR A 280 1.23 -5.59 -5.58
N SER A 281 0.18 -6.21 -5.03
CA SER A 281 -0.85 -5.48 -4.28
C SER A 281 -0.30 -4.87 -3.00
N ALA A 282 0.74 -5.43 -2.38
CA ALA A 282 1.44 -4.79 -1.27
C ALA A 282 2.15 -3.50 -1.70
N VAL A 283 2.83 -3.48 -2.86
CA VAL A 283 3.41 -2.25 -3.42
C VAL A 283 2.33 -1.20 -3.65
N ILE A 284 1.25 -1.58 -4.33
CA ILE A 284 0.12 -0.69 -4.63
C ILE A 284 -0.49 -0.15 -3.34
N THR A 285 -0.68 -1.00 -2.33
CA THR A 285 -1.24 -0.60 -1.03
C THR A 285 -0.35 0.45 -0.35
N ALA A 286 0.99 0.32 -0.41
CA ALA A 286 1.88 1.34 0.13
C ALA A 286 1.68 2.70 -0.57
N CYS A 287 1.66 2.71 -1.90
CA CYS A 287 1.43 3.92 -2.69
C CYS A 287 0.06 4.55 -2.37
N LEU A 288 -1.02 3.75 -2.37
CA LEU A 288 -2.37 4.23 -2.08
C LEU A 288 -2.50 4.80 -0.67
N ARG A 289 -1.86 4.18 0.32
CA ARG A 289 -1.88 4.72 1.69
C ARG A 289 -1.09 6.02 1.81
N VAL A 290 0.04 6.16 1.12
CA VAL A 290 0.76 7.43 1.03
C VAL A 290 -0.15 8.51 0.41
N LEU A 291 -0.89 8.17 -0.65
CA LEU A 291 -1.86 9.04 -1.34
C LEU A 291 -3.11 9.38 -0.50
N GLY A 292 -3.33 8.71 0.64
CA GLY A 292 -4.42 9.03 1.58
C GLY A 292 -5.62 8.07 1.55
N TYR A 293 -5.57 6.97 0.79
CA TYR A 293 -6.63 5.95 0.80
C TYR A 293 -6.57 5.06 2.06
N ASP A 294 -7.73 4.61 2.55
CA ASP A 294 -7.81 3.47 3.49
C ASP A 294 -7.66 2.15 2.72
N ALA A 295 -6.43 1.88 2.29
CA ALA A 295 -6.10 0.76 1.42
C ALA A 295 -5.50 -0.44 2.16
N TYR A 296 -5.86 -1.63 1.69
CA TYR A 296 -5.43 -2.94 2.19
C TYR A 296 -5.00 -3.83 1.02
N SER A 297 -3.94 -4.62 1.22
CA SER A 297 -3.62 -5.72 0.32
C SER A 297 -4.37 -6.96 0.74
N LEU A 298 -5.02 -7.66 -0.18
CA LEU A 298 -5.57 -8.99 0.11
C LEU A 298 -4.41 -9.98 0.27
N SER A 299 -4.28 -10.57 1.45
CA SER A 299 -3.16 -11.46 1.79
C SER A 299 -3.11 -12.66 0.85
N PHE A 300 -1.92 -12.94 0.29
CA PHE A 300 -1.63 -14.06 -0.62
C PHE A 300 -2.34 -14.00 -1.98
N GLY A 301 -3.23 -13.03 -2.22
CA GLY A 301 -3.86 -12.82 -3.53
C GLY A 301 -4.58 -14.06 -4.04
N MET A 302 -4.50 -14.31 -5.35
CA MET A 302 -5.09 -15.49 -6.01
C MET A 302 -4.63 -16.82 -5.38
N ASN A 303 -3.39 -16.91 -4.89
CA ASN A 303 -2.90 -18.11 -4.20
C ASN A 303 -3.69 -18.41 -2.92
N GLY A 304 -4.11 -17.39 -2.17
CA GLY A 304 -4.94 -17.59 -0.99
C GLY A 304 -6.41 -17.92 -1.32
N MET A 305 -6.86 -17.50 -2.51
CA MET A 305 -8.27 -17.60 -2.90
C MET A 305 -8.61 -18.88 -3.67
N TYR A 306 -7.82 -19.19 -4.69
CA TYR A 306 -8.13 -20.25 -5.66
C TYR A 306 -6.85 -20.85 -6.27
N ASN A 307 -5.93 -21.31 -5.42
CA ASN A 307 -4.65 -21.85 -5.86
C ASN A 307 -4.80 -22.99 -6.87
N ASN A 308 -5.75 -23.90 -6.68
CA ASN A 308 -5.95 -25.05 -7.57
C ASN A 308 -6.72 -24.75 -8.87
N ASN A 309 -7.03 -23.48 -9.16
CA ASN A 309 -7.66 -23.09 -10.41
C ASN A 309 -6.83 -23.55 -11.62
N THR A 310 -7.43 -24.35 -12.50
CA THR A 310 -6.75 -25.01 -13.63
C THR A 310 -6.44 -24.07 -14.78
N ALA A 311 -7.12 -22.94 -14.89
CA ALA A 311 -6.80 -21.91 -15.87
C ALA A 311 -5.49 -21.16 -15.55
N TRP A 312 -5.01 -21.26 -14.30
CA TRP A 312 -3.91 -20.47 -13.78
C TRP A 312 -2.63 -21.28 -13.53
N THR A 313 -1.53 -20.93 -14.22
CA THR A 313 -0.30 -21.73 -14.26
C THR A 313 0.98 -21.00 -13.82
N SER A 314 0.99 -19.67 -13.75
CA SER A 314 2.19 -18.88 -13.42
C SER A 314 2.03 -18.11 -12.11
N ASN A 315 3.13 -17.78 -11.42
CA ASN A 315 3.06 -17.09 -10.10
C ASN A 315 2.20 -17.82 -9.05
N LYS A 316 2.13 -19.14 -9.17
CA LYS A 316 1.44 -20.05 -8.26
C LYS A 316 2.45 -20.63 -7.27
N TRP A 317 2.11 -20.58 -5.99
CA TRP A 317 2.91 -21.19 -4.94
C TRP A 317 2.68 -22.70 -4.93
N SER A 318 3.79 -23.43 -4.85
CA SER A 318 3.90 -24.84 -4.50
C SER A 318 5.20 -25.01 -3.71
N SER A 319 5.34 -26.11 -2.96
CA SER A 319 6.59 -26.40 -2.23
C SER A 319 7.83 -26.42 -3.11
N THR A 320 7.68 -26.74 -4.40
CA THR A 320 8.75 -26.75 -5.42
C THR A 320 9.24 -25.36 -5.83
N VAL A 321 8.54 -24.29 -5.44
CA VAL A 321 9.00 -22.90 -5.69
C VAL A 321 10.23 -22.57 -4.87
N SER A 322 10.40 -23.20 -3.69
CA SER A 322 11.54 -22.94 -2.82
C SER A 322 12.84 -23.48 -3.42
N LYS A 323 13.92 -22.69 -3.32
CA LYS A 323 15.22 -23.03 -3.92
C LYS A 323 16.14 -23.87 -3.03
N ASN A 324 15.82 -24.03 -1.75
CA ASN A 324 16.68 -24.72 -0.77
C ASN A 324 18.08 -24.11 -0.65
N LEU A 325 18.19 -22.79 -0.82
CA LEU A 325 19.44 -22.06 -0.66
C LEU A 325 19.92 -22.09 0.80
N PRO A 326 21.25 -21.99 1.05
CA PRO A 326 21.82 -22.01 2.39
C PRO A 326 21.27 -20.90 3.30
N VAL A 327 21.19 -21.20 4.59
CA VAL A 327 20.83 -20.24 5.66
C VAL A 327 21.92 -20.26 6.74
N VAL A 328 22.04 -19.16 7.47
CA VAL A 328 22.87 -19.02 8.67
C VAL A 328 21.97 -19.19 9.89
N GLN A 329 22.48 -19.90 10.91
CA GLN A 329 21.88 -20.03 12.24
C GLN A 329 22.64 -19.11 13.20
#